data_AF-A0A2P1PSA5-F1
#
_entry.id   AF-A0A2P1PSA5-F1
#
_cell.length_a   1.000
_cell.length_b   1.000
_cell.length_c   1.000
_cell.angle_alpha   90.00
_cell.angle_beta   90.00
_cell.angle_gamma   90.00
#
_symmetry.space_group_name_H-M   'P 1'
#
loop_
_entity.id
_entity.type
_entity.pdbx_description
1 polymer ?
#
loop_
_entity_poly.entity_id
_entity_poly.type
_entity_poly.pdbx_seq_one_letter_code
_entity_poly.pdbx_strand_id
1 'polypeptide(L)'
;MSLSAFYCPPPIRHRRPLTARDYARRDFAIELFDRGDYPSAITEIFTHAMPEVLADKPFALPFSFAQGSALFDVRIEGNDLLITTVLAELVDGANATALLRFALSRLAGSGQVWQPRLKAKVLRLEFREALADLHPLKLLEVLLKLPADASQHDQWLAEEFQVARPGAAPLRALSSDEAAAALKFWQQHWRDMEILHNEVRRRRSVRMLDFVGSLASHLVRVVLPLHGSLRITLDEQADEISDRDESVSKRDSAMAKLIRSMQAVDEARLLASLGHGDYAINPLREGSPSSIHSLYGAGERMQTIHEHRANGRLLEAGLELVAYASYLLGSFSWPEPVEQALLQFLASAHEKPIREVLDSLLKQAEQLANEFGKHGVQTPSEEEPAETMP
;
A
#
# COMPACT_ATOMS: atom_id res chain seq x y z
N MET A 1 -7.14 8.25 30.73
CA MET A 1 -6.28 9.38 30.34
C MET A 1 -6.67 9.79 28.93
N SER A 2 -6.71 11.08 28.60
CA SER A 2 -6.94 11.54 27.23
C SER A 2 -5.61 11.64 26.49
N LEU A 3 -5.59 11.31 25.20
CA LEU A 3 -4.41 11.54 24.36
C LEU A 3 -4.15 13.05 24.27
N SER A 4 -2.92 13.48 24.54
CA SER A 4 -2.52 14.90 24.50
C SER A 4 -1.66 15.26 23.29
N ALA A 5 -1.02 14.28 22.65
CA ALA A 5 -0.15 14.42 21.49
C ALA A 5 -0.23 13.15 20.63
N PHE A 6 0.04 13.26 19.32
CA PHE A 6 0.09 12.11 18.43
C PHE A 6 1.53 11.59 18.27
N TYR A 7 1.72 10.28 18.29
CA TYR A 7 3.01 9.66 18.00
C TYR A 7 3.12 9.27 16.51
N CYS A 8 3.50 10.25 15.66
CA CYS A 8 3.68 10.06 14.21
C CYS A 8 5.15 10.17 13.77
N PRO A 9 6.02 9.21 14.12
CA PRO A 9 7.43 9.26 13.72
C PRO A 9 7.58 9.16 12.19
N PRO A 10 8.74 9.56 11.63
CA PRO A 10 9.01 9.34 10.21
C PRO A 10 9.06 7.83 9.88
N PRO A 11 8.89 7.46 8.60
CA PRO A 11 9.08 6.09 8.14
C PRO A 11 10.46 5.56 8.51
N ILE A 12 10.53 4.32 8.98
CA ILE A 12 11.80 3.66 9.31
C ILE A 12 12.67 3.50 8.07
N ARG A 13 12.04 3.24 6.93
CA ARG A 13 12.66 3.29 5.61
C ARG A 13 11.73 3.98 4.65
N HIS A 14 12.29 4.88 3.85
CA HIS A 14 11.57 5.47 2.74
C HIS A 14 11.22 4.38 1.72
N ARG A 15 10.02 4.48 1.18
CA ARG A 15 9.62 3.68 0.03
C ARG A 15 10.37 4.19 -1.20
N ARG A 16 10.47 3.36 -2.23
CA ARG A 16 11.02 3.83 -3.50
C ARG A 16 10.15 4.99 -4.02
N PRO A 17 10.77 6.11 -4.46
CA PRO A 17 10.04 7.21 -5.08
C PRO A 17 9.33 6.71 -6.33
N LEU A 18 8.24 7.38 -6.73
CA LEU A 18 7.49 6.98 -7.93
C LEU A 18 8.11 7.65 -9.17
N THR A 19 8.56 6.84 -10.13
CA THR A 19 8.73 7.31 -11.51
C THR A 19 7.35 7.42 -12.19
N ALA A 20 7.04 8.59 -12.76
CA ALA A 20 5.77 8.84 -13.42
C ALA A 20 5.52 7.84 -14.56
N ARG A 21 4.30 7.28 -14.62
CA ARG A 21 3.92 6.37 -15.70
C ARG A 21 3.77 7.11 -17.03
N ASP A 22 4.44 6.58 -18.04
CA ASP A 22 4.36 7.09 -19.41
C ASP A 22 3.14 6.47 -20.13
N TYR A 23 2.02 7.19 -20.13
CA TYR A 23 0.79 6.75 -20.80
C TYR A 23 0.93 6.67 -22.32
N ALA A 24 1.85 7.42 -22.93
CA ALA A 24 2.09 7.32 -24.37
C ALA A 24 2.70 5.96 -24.72
N ARG A 25 3.60 5.42 -23.89
CA ARG A 25 4.11 4.04 -24.05
C ARG A 25 3.02 2.99 -23.95
N ARG A 26 2.07 3.14 -23.03
CA ARG A 26 0.92 2.23 -22.90
C ARG A 26 0.11 2.22 -24.20
N ASP A 27 -0.18 3.39 -24.75
CA ASP A 27 -1.00 3.52 -25.96
C ASP A 27 -0.23 3.01 -27.19
N PHE A 28 1.08 3.26 -27.26
CA PHE A 28 1.94 2.69 -28.30
C PHE A 28 2.02 1.16 -28.24
N ALA A 29 2.00 0.55 -27.05
CA ALA A 29 1.93 -0.90 -26.91
C ALA A 29 0.66 -1.49 -27.52
N ILE A 30 -0.47 -0.78 -27.44
CA ILE A 30 -1.74 -1.17 -28.08
C ILE A 30 -1.59 -1.14 -29.59
N GLU A 31 -1.00 -0.09 -30.15
CA GLU A 31 -0.75 -0.01 -31.59
C GLU A 31 0.16 -1.14 -32.10
N LEU A 32 1.20 -1.49 -31.34
CA LEU A 32 2.10 -2.60 -31.68
C LEU A 32 1.37 -3.95 -31.68
N PHE A 33 0.51 -4.17 -30.68
CA PHE A 33 -0.33 -5.36 -30.58
C PHE A 33 -1.29 -5.47 -31.78
N ASP A 34 -1.97 -4.39 -32.14
CA ASP A 34 -2.91 -4.38 -33.28
C ASP A 34 -2.22 -4.66 -34.63
N ARG A 35 -0.91 -4.38 -34.73
CA ARG A 35 -0.07 -4.70 -35.90
C ARG A 35 0.49 -6.12 -35.88
N GLY A 36 0.26 -6.89 -34.81
CA GLY A 36 0.78 -8.24 -34.62
C GLY A 36 2.21 -8.33 -34.09
N ASP A 37 2.81 -7.21 -33.66
CA ASP A 37 4.15 -7.18 -33.05
C ASP A 37 4.06 -7.36 -31.52
N TYR A 38 3.68 -8.58 -31.12
CA TYR A 38 3.45 -8.93 -29.72
C TYR A 38 4.70 -8.78 -28.81
N PRO A 39 5.91 -9.20 -29.21
CA PRO A 39 7.10 -9.05 -28.37
C PRO A 39 7.42 -7.59 -28.04
N SER A 40 7.29 -6.69 -29.01
CA SER A 40 7.49 -5.25 -28.77
C SER A 40 6.39 -4.66 -27.89
N ALA A 41 5.14 -5.05 -28.10
CA ALA A 41 4.02 -4.63 -27.25
C ALA A 41 4.22 -5.03 -25.78
N ILE A 42 4.72 -6.26 -25.53
CA ILE A 42 5.05 -6.73 -24.18
C ILE A 42 6.16 -5.87 -23.56
N THR A 43 7.23 -5.62 -24.32
CA THR A 43 8.37 -4.80 -23.87
C THR A 43 7.92 -3.42 -23.40
N GLU A 44 7.04 -2.76 -24.16
CA GLU A 44 6.52 -1.45 -23.80
C GLU A 44 5.64 -1.47 -22.53
N ILE A 45 4.81 -2.50 -22.35
CA ILE A 45 4.01 -2.63 -21.11
C ILE A 45 4.89 -2.90 -19.90
N PHE A 46 5.92 -3.73 -20.01
CA PHE A 46 6.86 -3.96 -18.91
C PHE A 46 7.61 -2.67 -18.56
N THR A 47 8.05 -1.91 -19.57
CA THR A 47 8.74 -0.62 -19.37
C THR A 47 7.82 0.42 -18.75
N HIS A 48 6.54 0.45 -19.14
CA HIS A 48 5.52 1.29 -18.53
C HIS A 48 5.24 0.92 -17.05
N ALA A 49 5.17 -0.38 -16.74
CA ALA A 49 4.83 -0.86 -15.40
C ALA A 49 6.01 -0.78 -14.40
N MET A 50 7.24 -0.96 -14.89
CA MET A 50 8.46 -1.10 -14.07
C MET A 50 9.61 -0.22 -14.60
N PRO A 51 9.40 1.10 -14.78
CA PRO A 51 10.38 1.98 -15.42
C PRO A 51 11.72 2.01 -14.70
N GLU A 52 11.72 1.94 -13.36
CA GLU A 52 12.95 1.99 -12.55
C GLU A 52 13.78 0.71 -12.66
N VAL A 53 13.11 -0.45 -12.71
CA VAL A 53 13.80 -1.74 -12.85
C VAL A 53 14.47 -1.83 -14.23
N LEU A 54 13.87 -1.19 -15.23
CA LEU A 54 14.30 -1.22 -16.62
C LEU A 54 15.08 0.03 -17.05
N ALA A 55 15.33 0.97 -16.15
CA ALA A 55 16.10 2.18 -16.43
C ALA A 55 17.54 1.86 -16.85
N ASP A 56 18.15 0.88 -16.18
CA ASP A 56 19.56 0.53 -16.38
C ASP A 56 19.76 -0.65 -17.34
N LYS A 57 18.68 -1.37 -17.69
CA LYS A 57 18.75 -2.58 -18.52
C LYS A 57 17.51 -2.72 -19.41
N PRO A 58 17.68 -2.93 -20.73
CA PRO A 58 16.57 -3.18 -21.61
C PRO A 58 15.85 -4.46 -21.19
N PHE A 59 14.52 -4.45 -21.27
CA PHE A 59 13.72 -5.64 -21.03
C PHE A 59 14.05 -6.71 -22.09
N ALA A 60 14.34 -7.92 -21.62
CA ALA A 60 14.61 -9.08 -22.45
C ALA A 60 14.07 -10.32 -21.76
N LEU A 61 13.50 -11.24 -22.55
CA LEU A 61 12.99 -12.51 -22.05
C LEU A 61 14.05 -13.61 -22.16
N PRO A 62 14.17 -14.51 -21.16
CA PRO A 62 13.42 -14.54 -19.91
C PRO A 62 13.80 -13.39 -18.97
N PHE A 63 12.82 -12.91 -18.21
CA PHE A 63 12.97 -11.80 -17.27
C PHE A 63 12.51 -12.24 -15.87
N SER A 64 13.21 -11.82 -14.82
CA SER A 64 12.80 -12.07 -13.45
C SER A 64 12.82 -10.77 -12.64
N PHE A 65 11.85 -10.63 -11.75
CA PHE A 65 11.75 -9.47 -10.87
C PHE A 65 11.19 -9.86 -9.50
N ALA A 66 11.50 -9.07 -8.48
CA ALA A 66 10.98 -9.26 -7.13
C ALA A 66 9.82 -8.30 -6.85
N GLN A 67 8.84 -8.79 -6.09
CA GLN A 67 7.79 -7.99 -5.49
C GLN A 67 7.67 -8.40 -4.03
N GLY A 68 8.21 -7.60 -3.11
CA GLY A 68 8.31 -7.97 -1.71
C GLY A 68 9.20 -9.20 -1.54
N SER A 69 8.66 -10.29 -0.99
CA SER A 69 9.34 -11.58 -0.90
C SER A 69 9.03 -12.54 -2.06
N ALA A 70 8.11 -12.18 -2.97
CA ALA A 70 7.76 -13.01 -4.12
C ALA A 70 8.74 -12.76 -5.27
N LEU A 71 9.27 -13.83 -5.87
CA LEU A 71 10.11 -13.79 -7.07
C LEU A 71 9.29 -14.24 -8.28
N PHE A 72 9.24 -13.39 -9.29
CA PHE A 72 8.53 -13.63 -10.53
C PHE A 72 9.48 -14.04 -11.64
N ASP A 73 9.07 -15.05 -12.40
CA ASP A 73 9.70 -15.45 -13.64
C ASP A 73 8.74 -15.19 -14.81
N VAL A 74 9.25 -14.52 -15.84
CA VAL A 74 8.54 -14.17 -17.07
C VAL A 74 9.26 -14.79 -18.25
N ARG A 75 8.53 -15.52 -19.09
CA ARG A 75 9.08 -16.13 -20.31
C ARG A 75 8.01 -16.39 -21.35
N ILE A 76 8.44 -16.61 -22.60
CA ILE A 76 7.58 -17.11 -23.66
C ILE A 76 7.83 -18.62 -23.83
N GLU A 77 6.75 -19.40 -23.82
CA GLU A 77 6.76 -20.84 -24.13
C GLU A 77 5.91 -21.09 -25.37
N GLY A 78 6.54 -21.35 -26.52
CA GLY A 78 5.82 -21.47 -27.79
C GLY A 78 5.20 -20.13 -28.18
N ASN A 79 3.86 -20.06 -28.21
CA ASN A 79 3.11 -18.84 -28.50
C ASN A 79 2.43 -18.25 -27.26
N ASP A 80 2.83 -18.66 -26.06
CA ASP A 80 2.22 -18.20 -24.82
C ASP A 80 3.20 -17.36 -24.00
N LEU A 81 2.74 -16.24 -23.44
CA LEU A 81 3.43 -15.57 -22.35
C LEU A 81 3.10 -16.28 -21.03
N LEU A 82 4.12 -16.55 -20.24
CA LEU A 82 4.02 -17.15 -18.93
C LEU A 82 4.61 -16.20 -17.87
N ILE A 83 3.83 -15.89 -16.84
CA ILE A 83 4.28 -15.18 -15.63
C ILE A 83 3.98 -16.07 -14.43
N THR A 84 5.02 -16.49 -13.72
CA THR A 84 4.89 -17.42 -12.59
C THR A 84 5.61 -16.92 -11.36
N THR A 85 5.05 -17.21 -10.18
CA THR A 85 5.71 -17.07 -8.89
C THR A 85 5.42 -18.29 -8.04
N VAL A 86 6.40 -18.74 -7.27
CA VAL A 86 6.19 -19.79 -6.28
C VAL A 86 5.59 -19.17 -5.03
N LEU A 87 4.56 -19.80 -4.47
CA LEU A 87 3.97 -19.40 -3.19
C LEU A 87 4.46 -20.29 -2.05
N ALA A 88 4.42 -21.61 -2.27
CA ALA A 88 4.72 -22.57 -1.22
C ALA A 88 5.10 -23.95 -1.79
N GLU A 89 5.87 -24.70 -1.02
CA GLU A 89 6.10 -26.13 -1.22
C GLU A 89 5.29 -26.92 -0.19
N LEU A 90 4.42 -27.82 -0.68
CA LEU A 90 3.56 -28.64 0.17
C LEU A 90 4.39 -29.62 0.99
N VAL A 91 4.14 -29.64 2.29
CA VAL A 91 4.59 -30.70 3.21
C VAL A 91 3.54 -31.81 3.29
N ASP A 92 3.96 -33.05 3.54
CA ASP A 92 3.01 -34.14 3.71
C ASP A 92 2.18 -33.94 5.01
N GLY A 93 0.85 -34.13 4.93
CA GLY A 93 -0.04 -34.09 6.10
C GLY A 93 -1.24 -33.15 5.97
N ALA A 94 -1.88 -32.87 7.10
CA ALA A 94 -3.13 -32.08 7.17
C ALA A 94 -2.95 -30.64 6.65
N ASN A 95 -1.78 -30.03 6.88
CA ASN A 95 -1.50 -28.67 6.44
C ASN A 95 -1.51 -28.52 4.92
N ALA A 96 -1.04 -29.52 4.16
CA ALA A 96 -1.17 -29.51 2.70
C ALA A 96 -2.64 -29.51 2.24
N THR A 97 -3.50 -30.28 2.91
CA THR A 97 -4.93 -30.30 2.57
C THR A 97 -5.59 -28.95 2.87
N ALA A 98 -5.25 -28.33 4.00
CA ALA A 98 -5.76 -27.01 4.38
C ALA A 98 -5.28 -25.92 3.40
N LEU A 99 -3.99 -25.92 3.04
CA LEU A 99 -3.40 -25.01 2.07
C LEU A 99 -4.06 -25.13 0.69
N LEU A 100 -4.29 -26.36 0.20
CA LEU A 100 -4.97 -26.58 -1.08
C LEU A 100 -6.41 -26.07 -1.06
N ARG A 101 -7.15 -26.26 0.05
CA ARG A 101 -8.50 -25.69 0.21
C ARG A 101 -8.48 -24.17 0.24
N PHE A 102 -7.49 -23.57 0.92
CA PHE A 102 -7.30 -22.13 0.89
C PHE A 102 -7.06 -21.64 -0.54
N ALA A 103 -6.12 -22.26 -1.26
CA ALA A 103 -5.80 -21.88 -2.63
C ALA A 103 -7.03 -21.95 -3.55
N LEU A 104 -7.85 -23.00 -3.44
CA LEU A 104 -9.06 -23.17 -4.26
C LEU A 104 -10.21 -22.22 -3.88
N SER A 105 -10.21 -21.65 -2.67
CA SER A 105 -11.31 -20.79 -2.20
C SER A 105 -10.97 -19.30 -2.20
N ARG A 106 -9.69 -18.94 -2.04
CA ARG A 106 -9.23 -17.54 -1.93
C ARG A 106 -8.33 -17.12 -3.08
N LEU A 107 -7.51 -18.03 -3.61
CA LEU A 107 -6.57 -17.74 -4.70
C LEU A 107 -7.09 -18.17 -6.08
N ALA A 108 -8.15 -18.97 -6.14
CA ALA A 108 -8.84 -19.37 -7.36
C ALA A 108 -10.20 -18.67 -7.42
N GLY A 109 -10.20 -17.41 -7.83
CA GLY A 109 -11.40 -16.59 -7.98
C GLY A 109 -11.99 -16.65 -9.38
N SER A 110 -13.32 -16.59 -9.49
CA SER A 110 -13.99 -16.36 -10.77
C SER A 110 -13.60 -14.98 -11.32
N GLY A 111 -13.11 -14.91 -12.56
CA GLY A 111 -12.67 -13.67 -13.18
C GLY A 111 -11.22 -13.27 -12.90
N GLN A 112 -10.47 -14.06 -12.12
CA GLN A 112 -9.02 -13.90 -12.02
C GLN A 112 -8.33 -14.42 -13.29
N VAL A 113 -7.39 -13.62 -13.79
CA VAL A 113 -6.62 -13.93 -15.00
C VAL A 113 -5.43 -14.85 -14.74
N TRP A 114 -4.93 -14.93 -13.49
CA TRP A 114 -3.98 -15.95 -13.03
C TRP A 114 -4.69 -17.05 -12.25
N GLN A 115 -4.06 -18.22 -12.14
CA GLN A 115 -4.61 -19.38 -11.44
C GLN A 115 -3.55 -20.03 -10.54
N PRO A 116 -3.94 -20.60 -9.39
CA PRO A 116 -3.05 -21.45 -8.62
C PRO A 116 -2.81 -22.76 -9.38
N ARG A 117 -1.55 -23.15 -9.51
CA ARG A 117 -1.13 -24.41 -10.14
C ARG A 117 -0.29 -25.21 -9.15
N LEU A 118 -0.46 -26.52 -9.18
CA LEU A 118 0.34 -27.45 -8.39
C LEU A 118 1.18 -28.31 -9.34
N LYS A 119 2.51 -28.28 -9.18
CA LYS A 119 3.43 -29.15 -9.91
C LYS A 119 4.51 -29.67 -8.96
N ALA A 120 4.65 -30.99 -8.86
CA ALA A 120 5.66 -31.65 -8.03
C ALA A 120 5.72 -31.08 -6.59
N LYS A 121 4.54 -30.99 -5.93
CA LYS A 121 4.33 -30.39 -4.60
C LYS A 121 4.56 -28.87 -4.48
N VAL A 122 4.93 -28.17 -5.55
CA VAL A 122 5.08 -26.71 -5.52
C VAL A 122 3.80 -26.04 -5.98
N LEU A 123 3.18 -25.28 -5.08
CA LEU A 123 2.07 -24.37 -5.36
C LEU A 123 2.63 -23.05 -5.92
N ARG A 124 2.17 -22.67 -7.10
CA ARG A 124 2.54 -21.43 -7.79
C ARG A 124 1.29 -20.66 -8.20
N LEU A 125 1.41 -19.35 -8.34
CA LEU A 125 0.47 -18.58 -9.16
C LEU A 125 1.02 -18.51 -10.57
N GLU A 126 0.15 -18.72 -11.55
CA GLU A 126 0.51 -18.76 -12.96
C GLU A 126 -0.49 -17.95 -13.77
N PHE A 127 0.01 -16.96 -14.49
CA PHE A 127 -0.65 -16.36 -15.63
C PHE A 127 -0.07 -16.97 -16.91
N ARG A 128 -0.95 -17.47 -17.77
CA ARG A 128 -0.58 -18.03 -19.09
C ARG A 128 -1.60 -17.58 -20.11
N GLU A 129 -1.15 -16.96 -21.19
CA GLU A 129 -2.03 -16.50 -22.27
C GLU A 129 -1.31 -16.53 -23.61
N ALA A 130 -2.04 -16.87 -24.67
CA ALA A 130 -1.52 -16.81 -26.03
C ALA A 130 -1.19 -15.36 -26.41
N LEU A 131 -0.06 -15.14 -27.09
CA LEU A 131 0.40 -13.80 -27.46
C LEU A 131 -0.63 -13.04 -28.30
N ALA A 132 -1.38 -13.76 -29.16
CA ALA A 132 -2.43 -13.18 -30.00
C ALA A 132 -3.68 -12.74 -29.22
N ASP A 133 -3.91 -13.28 -28.03
CA ASP A 133 -5.06 -12.96 -27.17
C ASP A 133 -4.67 -12.03 -26.00
N LEU A 134 -3.39 -11.67 -25.89
CA LEU A 134 -2.84 -10.88 -24.80
C LEU A 134 -2.89 -9.39 -25.10
N HIS A 135 -4.07 -8.79 -24.96
CA HIS A 135 -4.20 -7.34 -25.07
C HIS A 135 -3.29 -6.62 -24.04
N PRO A 136 -2.57 -5.55 -24.41
CA PRO A 136 -1.61 -4.86 -23.53
C PRO A 136 -2.19 -4.40 -22.18
N LEU A 137 -3.45 -3.94 -22.17
CA LEU A 137 -4.13 -3.57 -20.91
C LEU A 137 -4.39 -4.76 -19.97
N LYS A 138 -4.61 -5.95 -20.53
CA LYS A 138 -4.76 -7.18 -19.73
C LYS A 138 -3.44 -7.56 -19.09
N LEU A 139 -2.34 -7.47 -19.85
CA LEU A 139 -0.99 -7.67 -19.31
C LEU A 139 -0.68 -6.65 -18.19
N LEU A 140 -1.00 -5.38 -18.40
CA LEU A 140 -0.81 -4.36 -17.37
C LEU A 140 -1.61 -4.68 -16.10
N GLU A 141 -2.87 -5.11 -16.23
CA GLU A 141 -3.66 -5.55 -15.08
C GLU A 141 -3.02 -6.73 -14.33
N VAL A 142 -2.51 -7.72 -15.06
CA VAL A 142 -1.76 -8.85 -14.48
C VAL A 142 -0.55 -8.34 -13.70
N LEU A 143 0.28 -7.50 -14.31
CA LEU A 143 1.48 -6.96 -13.68
C LEU A 143 1.16 -6.14 -12.43
N LEU A 144 0.04 -5.42 -12.39
CA LEU A 144 -0.33 -4.64 -11.20
C LEU A 144 -0.94 -5.48 -10.08
N LYS A 145 -1.72 -6.52 -10.40
CA LYS A 145 -2.49 -7.26 -9.41
C LYS A 145 -1.83 -8.55 -8.94
N LEU A 146 -1.28 -9.36 -9.85
CA LEU A 146 -0.68 -10.67 -9.50
C LEU A 146 0.51 -10.52 -8.53
N PRO A 147 1.47 -9.59 -8.75
CA PRO A 147 2.56 -9.36 -7.80
C PRO A 147 2.11 -8.87 -6.44
N ALA A 148 1.11 -7.99 -6.38
CA ALA A 148 0.55 -7.53 -5.12
C ALA A 148 -0.11 -8.68 -4.35
N ASP A 149 -0.89 -9.52 -5.02
CA ASP A 149 -1.56 -10.68 -4.45
C ASP A 149 -0.55 -11.72 -3.93
N ALA A 150 0.47 -12.05 -4.73
CA ALA A 150 1.52 -12.99 -4.32
C ALA A 150 2.33 -12.50 -3.13
N SER A 151 2.78 -11.24 -3.15
CA SER A 151 3.57 -10.64 -2.07
C SER A 151 2.79 -10.49 -0.76
N GLN A 152 1.46 -10.42 -0.83
CA GLN A 152 0.64 -10.43 0.38
C GLN A 152 0.60 -11.84 0.97
N HIS A 153 0.35 -12.86 0.14
CA HIS A 153 0.06 -14.20 0.62
C HIS A 153 1.29 -15.05 0.92
N ASP A 154 2.38 -14.93 0.18
CA ASP A 154 3.49 -15.89 0.22
C ASP A 154 4.00 -16.16 1.66
N GLN A 155 4.38 -15.11 2.39
CA GLN A 155 4.90 -15.25 3.75
C GLN A 155 3.82 -15.70 4.74
N TRP A 156 2.60 -15.19 4.63
CA TRP A 156 1.51 -15.62 5.49
C TRP A 156 1.19 -17.11 5.30
N LEU A 157 1.20 -17.60 4.07
CA LEU A 157 1.00 -19.03 3.78
C LEU A 157 2.07 -19.89 4.46
N ALA A 158 3.33 -19.44 4.42
CA ALA A 158 4.43 -20.12 5.12
C ALA A 158 4.21 -20.20 6.63
N GLU A 159 3.78 -19.11 7.25
CA GLU A 159 3.56 -19.03 8.69
C GLU A 159 2.33 -19.83 9.14
N GLU A 160 1.21 -19.67 8.43
CA GLU A 160 -0.08 -20.30 8.77
C GLU A 160 -0.06 -21.81 8.52
N PHE A 161 0.46 -22.24 7.37
CA PHE A 161 0.46 -23.65 6.97
C PHE A 161 1.78 -24.38 7.28
N GLN A 162 2.78 -23.67 7.83
CA GLN A 162 4.10 -24.22 8.16
C GLN A 162 4.78 -24.86 6.95
N VAL A 163 4.79 -24.14 5.83
CA VAL A 163 5.33 -24.59 4.53
C VAL A 163 6.56 -23.79 4.13
N ALA A 164 7.43 -24.41 3.32
CA ALA A 164 8.59 -23.72 2.76
C ALA A 164 8.21 -22.81 1.59
N ARG A 165 9.01 -21.76 1.37
CA ARG A 165 8.90 -20.84 0.23
C ARG A 165 10.16 -20.91 -0.63
N PRO A 166 10.30 -21.94 -1.49
CA PRO A 166 11.50 -22.05 -2.29
C PRO A 166 11.58 -20.88 -3.28
N GLY A 167 12.75 -20.25 -3.36
CA GLY A 167 13.00 -19.13 -4.28
C GLY A 167 12.45 -17.78 -3.82
N ALA A 168 12.06 -17.63 -2.54
CA ALA A 168 11.65 -16.33 -2.01
C ALA A 168 12.78 -15.29 -2.16
N ALA A 169 12.41 -14.09 -2.59
CA ALA A 169 13.34 -12.97 -2.66
C ALA A 169 13.80 -12.58 -1.24
N PRO A 170 15.10 -12.28 -1.06
CA PRO A 170 15.61 -11.90 0.25
C PRO A 170 15.01 -10.57 0.70
N LEU A 171 14.51 -10.53 1.92
CA LEU A 171 14.10 -9.28 2.55
C LEU A 171 15.30 -8.66 3.26
N ARG A 172 15.54 -7.36 3.03
CA ARG A 172 16.58 -6.63 3.74
C ARG A 172 16.13 -6.43 5.18
N ALA A 173 16.74 -7.18 6.09
CA ALA A 173 16.55 -7.06 7.53
C ALA A 173 16.78 -5.62 8.01
N LEU A 174 16.13 -5.27 9.12
CA LEU A 174 16.32 -3.99 9.79
C LEU A 174 17.67 -3.97 10.52
N SER A 175 18.30 -2.81 10.61
CA SER A 175 19.40 -2.59 11.56
C SER A 175 18.90 -2.66 13.00
N SER A 176 19.80 -2.73 13.97
CA SER A 176 19.44 -2.69 15.40
C SER A 176 18.64 -1.43 15.76
N ASP A 177 19.03 -0.29 15.19
CA ASP A 177 18.41 1.00 15.50
C ASP A 177 17.02 1.11 14.84
N GLU A 178 16.90 0.62 13.60
CA GLU A 178 15.61 0.52 12.90
C GLU A 178 14.66 -0.43 13.65
N ALA A 179 15.16 -1.57 14.13
CA ALA A 179 14.38 -2.53 14.91
C ALA A 179 13.90 -1.93 16.24
N ALA A 180 14.77 -1.23 16.96
CA ALA A 180 14.41 -0.54 18.20
C ALA A 180 13.36 0.56 17.96
N ALA A 181 13.49 1.32 16.87
CA ALA A 181 12.50 2.33 16.47
C ALA A 181 11.14 1.67 16.11
N ALA A 182 11.15 0.54 15.42
CA ALA A 182 9.94 -0.22 15.07
C ALA A 182 9.20 -0.71 16.31
N LEU A 183 9.92 -1.28 17.27
CA LEU A 183 9.37 -1.75 18.53
C LEU A 183 8.77 -0.62 19.35
N LYS A 184 9.50 0.51 19.47
CA LYS A 184 9.00 1.70 20.15
C LYS A 184 7.71 2.19 19.51
N PHE A 185 7.68 2.31 18.18
CA PHE A 185 6.47 2.72 17.46
C PHE A 185 5.32 1.75 17.66
N TRP A 186 5.54 0.45 17.53
CA TRP A 186 4.49 -0.56 17.69
C TRP A 186 3.83 -0.46 19.06
N GLN A 187 4.63 -0.44 20.12
CA GLN A 187 4.13 -0.36 21.50
C GLN A 187 3.36 0.95 21.75
N GLN A 188 3.92 2.07 21.31
CA GLN A 188 3.29 3.38 21.52
C GLN A 188 2.01 3.53 20.72
N HIS A 189 2.00 3.15 19.44
CA HIS A 189 0.85 3.23 18.55
C HIS A 189 -0.35 2.46 19.11
N TRP A 190 -0.17 1.20 19.51
CA TRP A 190 -1.29 0.40 20.01
C TRP A 190 -1.77 0.82 21.40
N ARG A 191 -0.91 1.44 22.22
CA ARG A 191 -1.32 2.11 23.46
C ARG A 191 -2.16 3.36 23.16
N ASP A 192 -1.77 4.15 22.18
CA ASP A 192 -2.52 5.35 21.77
C ASP A 192 -3.87 4.97 21.14
N MET A 193 -3.93 3.89 20.35
CA MET A 193 -5.19 3.38 19.79
C MET A 193 -6.15 2.93 20.90
N GLU A 194 -5.66 2.30 21.97
CA GLU A 194 -6.49 1.96 23.14
C GLU A 194 -7.05 3.20 23.84
N ILE A 195 -6.22 4.24 24.03
CA ILE A 195 -6.65 5.51 24.61
C ILE A 195 -7.74 6.16 23.74
N LEU A 196 -7.51 6.24 22.42
CA LEU A 196 -8.45 6.81 21.48
C LEU A 196 -9.75 6.00 21.40
N HIS A 197 -9.67 4.67 21.43
CA HIS A 197 -10.86 3.81 21.41
C HIS A 197 -11.70 3.94 22.68
N ASN A 198 -11.07 4.12 23.84
CA ASN A 198 -11.79 4.44 25.08
C ASN A 198 -12.49 5.81 24.99
N GLU A 199 -11.88 6.81 24.35
CA GLU A 199 -12.52 8.10 24.08
C GLU A 199 -13.70 7.98 23.11
N VAL A 200 -13.58 7.16 22.05
CA VAL A 200 -14.69 6.81 21.13
C VAL A 200 -15.89 6.29 21.92
N ARG A 201 -15.67 5.32 22.81
CA ARG A 201 -16.72 4.71 23.64
C ARG A 201 -17.33 5.70 24.64
N ARG A 202 -16.50 6.52 25.28
CA ARG A 202 -16.94 7.56 26.21
C ARG A 202 -17.87 8.57 25.53
N ARG A 203 -17.52 8.98 24.31
CA ARG A 203 -18.27 9.98 23.52
C ARG A 203 -19.38 9.37 22.67
N ARG A 204 -19.40 8.04 22.51
CA ARG A 204 -20.29 7.29 21.60
C ARG A 204 -20.24 7.82 20.17
N SER A 205 -19.03 8.15 19.69
CA SER A 205 -18.82 8.80 18.40
C SER A 205 -18.47 7.79 17.31
N VAL A 206 -19.43 7.48 16.43
CA VAL A 206 -19.20 6.62 15.26
C VAL A 206 -18.17 7.23 14.32
N ARG A 207 -18.24 8.55 14.10
CA ARG A 207 -17.29 9.26 13.27
C ARG A 207 -15.86 9.13 13.79
N MET A 208 -15.66 9.26 15.11
CA MET A 208 -14.34 9.06 15.71
C MET A 208 -13.86 7.62 15.56
N LEU A 209 -14.75 6.62 15.61
CA LEU A 209 -14.40 5.22 15.35
C LEU A 209 -13.83 5.03 13.94
N ASP A 210 -14.43 5.65 12.91
CA ASP A 210 -13.92 5.60 11.53
C ASP A 210 -12.46 6.10 11.45
N PHE A 211 -12.15 7.22 12.10
CA PHE A 211 -10.81 7.81 12.04
C PHE A 211 -9.79 7.07 12.90
N VAL A 212 -10.21 6.53 14.04
CA VAL A 212 -9.36 5.64 14.86
C VAL A 212 -9.02 4.38 14.07
N GLY A 213 -9.99 3.76 13.39
CA GLY A 213 -9.75 2.61 12.53
C GLY A 213 -8.80 2.92 11.37
N SER A 214 -9.02 4.06 10.69
CA SER A 214 -8.14 4.53 9.61
C SER A 214 -6.71 4.79 10.11
N LEU A 215 -6.55 5.45 11.25
CA LEU A 215 -5.24 5.75 11.82
C LEU A 215 -4.52 4.46 12.26
N ALA A 216 -5.25 3.51 12.85
CA ALA A 216 -4.70 2.25 13.34
C ALA A 216 -4.01 1.43 12.24
N SER A 217 -4.55 1.42 11.03
CA SER A 217 -3.98 0.69 9.89
C SER A 217 -3.01 1.54 9.07
N HIS A 218 -3.41 2.75 8.68
CA HIS A 218 -2.62 3.53 7.73
C HIS A 218 -1.32 4.06 8.32
N LEU A 219 -1.30 4.50 9.59
CA LEU A 219 -0.05 4.97 10.19
C LEU A 219 0.98 3.84 10.33
N VAL A 220 0.53 2.61 10.63
CA VAL A 220 1.41 1.43 10.63
C VAL A 220 2.00 1.19 9.25
N ARG A 221 1.18 1.26 8.20
CA ARG A 221 1.66 1.12 6.81
C ARG A 221 2.69 2.20 6.46
N VAL A 222 2.49 3.44 6.92
CA VAL A 222 3.41 4.56 6.67
C VAL A 222 4.74 4.35 7.38
N VAL A 223 4.72 3.99 8.67
CA VAL A 223 5.93 3.97 9.50
C VAL A 223 6.74 2.68 9.33
N LEU A 224 6.06 1.53 9.25
CA LEU A 224 6.70 0.21 9.29
C LEU A 224 6.77 -0.45 7.91
N PRO A 225 7.92 -1.04 7.53
CA PRO A 225 8.04 -1.94 6.39
C PRO A 225 7.49 -3.33 6.76
N LEU A 226 6.20 -3.40 7.07
CA LEU A 226 5.52 -4.61 7.52
C LEU A 226 5.17 -5.51 6.34
N HIS A 227 5.38 -6.81 6.50
CA HIS A 227 5.03 -7.86 5.54
C HIS A 227 4.50 -9.10 6.28
N GLY A 228 4.10 -10.13 5.53
CA GLY A 228 3.66 -11.40 6.11
C GLY A 228 2.36 -11.36 6.91
N SER A 229 2.22 -12.27 7.88
CA SER A 229 0.92 -12.52 8.53
C SER A 229 0.37 -11.33 9.30
N LEU A 230 1.25 -10.55 9.93
CA LEU A 230 0.82 -9.37 10.68
C LEU A 230 0.21 -8.33 9.75
N ARG A 231 0.79 -8.12 8.55
CA ARG A 231 0.21 -7.21 7.56
C ARG A 231 -1.18 -7.65 7.11
N ILE A 232 -1.35 -8.92 6.73
CA ILE A 232 -2.68 -9.43 6.32
C ILE A 232 -3.69 -9.30 7.45
N THR A 233 -3.31 -9.67 8.68
CA THR A 233 -4.21 -9.57 9.84
C THR A 233 -4.65 -8.11 10.06
N LEU A 234 -3.75 -7.14 9.92
CA LEU A 234 -4.08 -5.73 10.02
C LEU A 234 -5.03 -5.30 8.89
N ASP A 235 -4.77 -5.73 7.67
CA ASP A 235 -5.54 -5.34 6.48
C ASP A 235 -6.97 -5.92 6.56
N GLU A 236 -7.14 -7.21 6.88
CA GLU A 236 -8.45 -7.85 7.04
C GLU A 236 -9.27 -7.22 8.17
N GLN A 237 -8.63 -6.92 9.32
CA GLN A 237 -9.33 -6.29 10.43
C GLN A 237 -9.67 -4.82 10.14
N ALA A 238 -8.85 -4.11 9.34
CA ALA A 238 -9.16 -2.74 8.92
C ALA A 238 -10.39 -2.69 8.01
N ASP A 239 -10.57 -3.68 7.14
CA ASP A 239 -11.76 -3.82 6.30
C ASP A 239 -13.01 -4.02 7.18
N GLU A 240 -12.96 -4.92 8.16
CA GLU A 240 -14.06 -5.14 9.12
C GLU A 240 -14.44 -3.87 9.92
N ILE A 241 -13.45 -3.06 10.30
CA ILE A 241 -13.68 -1.82 11.07
C ILE A 241 -14.24 -0.71 10.18
N SER A 242 -13.87 -0.67 8.90
CA SER A 242 -14.29 0.37 7.96
C SER A 242 -15.58 0.05 7.19
N ASP A 243 -16.08 -1.18 7.29
CA ASP A 243 -17.35 -1.61 6.71
C ASP A 243 -18.52 -0.80 7.28
N ARG A 244 -19.14 0.04 6.44
CA ARG A 244 -20.26 0.91 6.82
C ARG A 244 -21.61 0.22 6.79
N ASP A 245 -21.70 -0.95 6.15
CA ASP A 245 -22.91 -1.76 6.12
C ASP A 245 -23.05 -2.59 7.40
N GLU A 246 -21.95 -2.73 8.15
CA GLU A 246 -21.91 -3.47 9.40
C GLU A 246 -22.33 -2.62 10.61
N SER A 247 -22.89 -3.28 11.63
CA SER A 247 -23.35 -2.59 12.84
C SER A 247 -22.21 -1.92 13.62
N VAL A 248 -22.45 -0.73 14.16
CA VAL A 248 -21.48 0.02 14.99
C VAL A 248 -20.94 -0.83 16.14
N SER A 249 -21.78 -1.67 16.77
CA SER A 249 -21.36 -2.55 17.86
C SER A 249 -20.38 -3.63 17.40
N LYS A 250 -20.56 -4.19 16.19
CA LYS A 250 -19.64 -5.18 15.63
C LYS A 250 -18.32 -4.52 15.25
N ARG A 251 -18.35 -3.33 14.64
CA ARG A 251 -17.15 -2.54 14.33
C ARG A 251 -16.35 -2.13 15.58
N ASP A 252 -17.03 -1.70 16.65
CA ASP A 252 -16.41 -1.41 17.95
C ASP A 252 -15.75 -2.66 18.57
N SER A 253 -16.40 -3.80 18.45
CA SER A 253 -15.86 -5.09 18.93
C SER A 253 -14.66 -5.55 18.11
N ALA A 254 -14.69 -5.36 16.79
CA ALA A 254 -13.56 -5.62 15.89
C ALA A 254 -12.37 -4.73 16.26
N MET A 255 -12.58 -3.43 16.50
CA MET A 255 -11.52 -2.52 16.94
C MET A 255 -10.90 -2.96 18.28
N ALA A 256 -11.71 -3.32 19.28
CA ALA A 256 -11.19 -3.84 20.56
C ALA A 256 -10.43 -5.16 20.40
N LYS A 257 -10.86 -6.04 19.48
CA LYS A 257 -10.16 -7.28 19.17
C LYS A 257 -8.82 -6.99 18.51
N LEU A 258 -8.79 -6.09 17.53
CA LEU A 258 -7.59 -5.66 16.83
C LEU A 258 -6.55 -5.10 17.82
N ILE A 259 -6.92 -4.12 18.64
CA ILE A 259 -6.02 -3.50 19.62
C ILE A 259 -5.39 -4.56 20.52
N ARG A 260 -6.21 -5.43 21.12
CA ARG A 260 -5.72 -6.50 22.01
C ARG A 260 -4.81 -7.48 21.28
N SER A 261 -5.17 -7.87 20.06
CA SER A 261 -4.36 -8.78 19.26
C SER A 261 -3.00 -8.18 18.94
N MET A 262 -2.95 -6.89 18.60
CA MET A 262 -1.70 -6.22 18.21
C MET A 262 -0.81 -5.88 19.40
N GLN A 263 -1.39 -5.56 20.56
CA GLN A 263 -0.67 -5.44 21.83
C GLN A 263 -0.08 -6.78 22.29
N ALA A 264 -0.69 -7.91 21.91
CA ALA A 264 -0.24 -9.25 22.27
C ALA A 264 0.81 -9.84 21.31
N VAL A 265 1.15 -9.14 20.22
CA VAL A 265 2.23 -9.55 19.31
C VAL A 265 3.56 -9.46 20.06
N ASP A 266 4.26 -10.57 20.18
CA ASP A 266 5.60 -10.60 20.77
C ASP A 266 6.64 -9.97 19.84
N GLU A 267 7.75 -9.54 20.44
CA GLU A 267 8.85 -8.86 19.73
C GLU A 267 9.44 -9.71 18.61
N ALA A 268 9.63 -11.02 18.83
CA ALA A 268 10.23 -11.89 17.82
C ALA A 268 9.33 -12.00 16.58
N ARG A 269 8.02 -12.15 16.79
CA ARG A 269 7.03 -12.19 15.70
C ARG A 269 6.96 -10.86 14.95
N LEU A 270 6.97 -9.73 15.66
CA LEU A 270 7.00 -8.42 15.00
C LEU A 270 8.25 -8.28 14.14
N LEU A 271 9.44 -8.53 14.69
CA LEU A 271 10.70 -8.41 13.97
C LEU A 271 10.78 -9.35 12.75
N ALA A 272 10.24 -10.57 12.85
CA ALA A 272 10.15 -11.50 11.71
C ALA A 272 9.22 -11.01 10.59
N SER A 273 8.26 -10.14 10.93
CA SER A 273 7.30 -9.54 9.99
C SER A 273 7.77 -8.17 9.46
N LEU A 274 8.98 -7.73 9.82
CA LEU A 274 9.57 -6.48 9.38
C LEU A 274 10.70 -6.76 8.38
N GLY A 275 10.79 -5.94 7.34
CA GLY A 275 11.80 -6.12 6.31
C GLY A 275 11.47 -5.33 5.06
N HIS A 276 12.50 -4.86 4.38
CA HIS A 276 12.31 -4.18 3.10
C HIS A 276 12.53 -5.18 1.97
N GLY A 277 11.46 -5.51 1.25
CA GLY A 277 11.55 -6.24 -0.01
C GLY A 277 11.80 -5.29 -1.18
N ASP A 278 12.38 -5.82 -2.24
CA ASP A 278 12.42 -5.11 -3.50
C ASP A 278 11.02 -5.14 -4.15
N TYR A 279 10.54 -3.97 -4.53
CA TYR A 279 9.26 -3.82 -5.21
C TYR A 279 9.53 -3.32 -6.62
N ALA A 280 9.43 -4.22 -7.59
CA ALA A 280 9.50 -3.85 -9.00
C ALA A 280 8.35 -2.91 -9.39
N ILE A 281 7.19 -3.10 -8.76
CA ILE A 281 5.97 -2.34 -9.00
C ILE A 281 5.53 -1.72 -7.68
N ASN A 282 5.17 -0.44 -7.70
CA ASN A 282 4.71 0.24 -6.50
C ASN A 282 3.45 -0.47 -5.95
N PRO A 283 3.44 -0.93 -4.69
CA PRO A 283 2.30 -1.64 -4.11
C PRO A 283 1.10 -0.73 -3.80
N LEU A 284 1.27 0.59 -3.93
CA LEU A 284 0.22 1.58 -3.68
C LEU A 284 -0.40 2.07 -4.99
N ARG A 285 -1.59 2.66 -4.86
CA ARG A 285 -2.25 3.31 -5.98
C ARG A 285 -1.59 4.65 -6.26
N GLU A 286 -1.60 5.10 -7.49
CA GLU A 286 -1.14 6.47 -7.78
C GLU A 286 -2.09 7.48 -7.13
N GLY A 287 -1.49 8.40 -6.37
CA GLY A 287 -2.20 9.55 -5.83
C GLY A 287 -2.61 10.51 -6.93
N SER A 288 -3.73 11.17 -6.74
CA SER A 288 -4.23 12.20 -7.66
C SER A 288 -4.44 13.51 -6.91
N PRO A 289 -4.39 14.66 -7.59
CA PRO A 289 -4.80 15.94 -7.00
C PRO A 289 -6.19 15.86 -6.37
N SER A 290 -7.13 15.16 -7.03
CA SER A 290 -8.47 14.92 -6.51
C SER A 290 -8.47 14.15 -5.18
N SER A 291 -7.54 13.23 -4.95
CA SER A 291 -7.45 12.50 -3.67
C SER A 291 -7.11 13.45 -2.52
N ILE A 292 -6.16 14.39 -2.71
CA ILE A 292 -5.82 15.43 -1.72
C ILE A 292 -6.99 16.39 -1.53
N HIS A 293 -7.53 16.91 -2.63
CA HIS A 293 -8.64 17.86 -2.60
C HIS A 293 -9.88 17.29 -1.91
N SER A 294 -10.16 15.99 -2.09
CA SER A 294 -11.30 15.33 -1.44
C SER A 294 -11.22 15.30 0.09
N LEU A 295 -10.03 15.47 0.68
CA LEU A 295 -9.81 15.40 2.13
C LEU A 295 -9.55 16.79 2.73
N TYR A 296 -8.71 17.59 2.06
CA TYR A 296 -8.24 18.90 2.56
C TYR A 296 -8.75 20.10 1.74
N GLY A 297 -9.47 19.87 0.65
CA GLY A 297 -10.10 20.93 -0.12
C GLY A 297 -11.28 21.58 0.61
N ALA A 298 -11.79 22.67 0.03
CA ALA A 298 -12.99 23.34 0.52
C ALA A 298 -14.20 22.43 0.33
N GLY A 299 -14.61 21.73 1.39
CA GLY A 299 -15.71 20.80 1.38
C GLY A 299 -16.15 20.38 2.79
N GLU A 300 -17.14 19.49 2.86
CA GLU A 300 -17.80 19.07 4.11
C GLU A 300 -16.80 18.56 5.17
N ARG A 301 -15.77 17.82 4.75
CA ARG A 301 -14.74 17.27 5.65
C ARG A 301 -13.97 18.38 6.38
N MET A 302 -13.38 19.32 5.65
CA MET A 302 -12.66 20.44 6.26
C MET A 302 -13.57 21.37 7.06
N GLN A 303 -14.80 21.61 6.59
CA GLN A 303 -15.79 22.36 7.36
C GLN A 303 -16.06 21.70 8.72
N THR A 304 -16.25 20.37 8.73
CA THR A 304 -16.48 19.62 9.97
C THR A 304 -15.28 19.73 10.92
N ILE A 305 -14.05 19.68 10.40
CA ILE A 305 -12.84 19.85 11.24
C ILE A 305 -12.79 21.26 11.85
N HIS A 306 -13.12 22.30 11.07
CA HIS A 306 -13.23 23.67 11.59
C HIS A 306 -14.31 23.79 12.66
N GLU A 307 -15.45 23.13 12.49
CA GLU A 307 -16.52 23.06 13.50
C GLU A 307 -16.08 22.30 14.77
N HIS A 308 -15.30 21.22 14.63
CA HIS A 308 -14.70 20.53 15.78
C HIS A 308 -13.79 21.48 16.56
N ARG A 309 -12.89 22.18 15.87
CA ARG A 309 -12.01 23.19 16.48
C ARG A 309 -12.80 24.29 17.19
N ALA A 310 -13.77 24.91 16.52
CA ALA A 310 -14.56 26.01 17.07
C ALA A 310 -15.33 25.62 18.34
N ASN A 311 -15.76 24.36 18.43
CA ASN A 311 -16.46 23.81 19.59
C ASN A 311 -15.52 23.23 20.68
N GLY A 312 -14.22 23.48 20.60
CA GLY A 312 -13.24 22.96 21.58
C GLY A 312 -12.98 21.45 21.49
N ARG A 313 -13.46 20.78 20.44
CA ARG A 313 -13.23 19.35 20.16
C ARG A 313 -11.90 19.15 19.42
N LEU A 314 -10.82 19.59 20.08
CA LEU A 314 -9.48 19.66 19.48
C LEU A 314 -8.91 18.28 19.12
N LEU A 315 -9.20 17.27 19.93
CA LEU A 315 -8.77 15.90 19.68
C LEU A 315 -9.38 15.35 18.39
N GLU A 316 -10.69 15.54 18.19
CA GLU A 316 -11.37 15.11 16.98
C GLU A 316 -10.84 15.84 15.74
N ALA A 317 -10.68 17.16 15.81
CA ALA A 317 -10.11 17.94 14.70
C ALA A 317 -8.69 17.45 14.33
N GLY A 318 -7.82 17.27 15.33
CA GLY A 318 -6.47 16.77 15.10
C GLY A 318 -6.42 15.32 14.59
N LEU A 319 -7.30 14.46 15.11
CA LEU A 319 -7.38 13.06 14.70
C LEU A 319 -7.78 12.92 13.23
N GLU A 320 -8.78 13.67 12.77
CA GLU A 320 -9.20 13.64 11.36
C GLU A 320 -8.06 14.07 10.43
N LEU A 321 -7.38 15.16 10.78
CA LEU A 321 -6.23 15.68 10.02
C LEU A 321 -5.10 14.64 9.92
N VAL A 322 -4.69 14.06 11.05
CA VAL A 322 -3.61 13.06 11.07
C VAL A 322 -4.03 11.76 10.37
N ALA A 323 -5.28 11.33 10.53
CA ALA A 323 -5.82 10.15 9.86
C ALA A 323 -5.89 10.33 8.34
N TYR A 324 -6.23 11.52 7.84
CA TYR A 324 -6.21 11.82 6.41
C TYR A 324 -4.80 11.81 5.82
N ALA A 325 -3.82 12.42 6.48
CA ALA A 325 -2.42 12.37 6.02
C ALA A 325 -1.89 10.92 6.03
N SER A 326 -2.21 10.17 7.09
CA SER A 326 -1.83 8.76 7.20
C SER A 326 -2.46 7.94 6.08
N TYR A 327 -3.74 8.14 5.77
CA TYR A 327 -4.43 7.49 4.65
C TYR A 327 -3.79 7.85 3.30
N LEU A 328 -3.52 9.15 3.05
CA LEU A 328 -2.89 9.60 1.81
C LEU A 328 -1.53 8.93 1.59
N LEU A 329 -0.67 8.88 2.61
CA LEU A 329 0.64 8.21 2.54
C LEU A 329 0.54 6.67 2.58
N GLY A 330 -0.46 6.13 3.27
CA GLY A 330 -0.63 4.70 3.50
C GLY A 330 -1.31 3.96 2.35
N SER A 331 -2.06 4.67 1.51
CA SER A 331 -2.83 4.11 0.38
C SER A 331 -2.32 4.53 -0.99
N PHE A 332 -1.60 5.64 -1.07
CA PHE A 332 -1.16 6.19 -2.35
C PHE A 332 0.35 6.43 -2.41
N SER A 333 0.89 6.25 -3.61
CA SER A 333 2.20 6.74 -4.00
C SER A 333 2.07 8.15 -4.57
N TRP A 334 3.08 8.98 -4.31
CA TRP A 334 3.05 10.40 -4.66
C TRP A 334 4.36 10.82 -5.33
N PRO A 335 4.34 11.88 -6.17
CA PRO A 335 5.56 12.58 -6.53
C PRO A 335 6.29 13.08 -5.28
N GLU A 336 7.62 13.10 -5.32
CA GLU A 336 8.47 13.44 -4.17
C GLU A 336 8.06 14.75 -3.45
N PRO A 337 7.73 15.87 -4.12
CA PRO A 337 7.32 17.09 -3.42
C PRO A 337 6.06 16.91 -2.57
N VAL A 338 5.12 16.11 -3.05
CA VAL A 338 3.84 15.84 -2.36
C VAL A 338 4.07 14.89 -1.19
N GLU A 339 4.87 13.83 -1.39
CA GLU A 339 5.23 12.90 -0.32
C GLU A 339 5.97 13.62 0.82
N GLN A 340 6.96 14.45 0.48
CA GLN A 340 7.71 15.29 1.43
C GLN A 340 6.77 16.19 2.23
N ALA A 341 5.84 16.88 1.58
CA ALA A 341 4.90 17.76 2.25
C ALA A 341 3.95 17.01 3.20
N LEU A 342 3.47 15.83 2.80
CA LEU A 342 2.63 14.98 3.66
C LEU A 342 3.42 14.39 4.85
N LEU A 343 4.69 14.02 4.66
CA LEU A 343 5.56 13.55 5.74
C LEU A 343 5.89 14.68 6.73
N GLN A 344 6.17 15.89 6.23
CA GLN A 344 6.39 17.08 7.05
C GLN A 344 5.14 17.44 7.86
N PHE A 345 3.95 17.28 7.27
CA PHE A 345 2.68 17.45 7.97
C PHE A 345 2.58 16.53 9.19
N LEU A 346 2.82 15.22 9.02
CA LEU A 346 2.81 14.25 10.13
C LEU A 346 3.90 14.56 11.17
N ALA A 347 5.11 14.91 10.71
CA ALA A 347 6.21 15.30 11.60
C ALA A 347 5.86 16.55 12.44
N SER A 348 5.06 17.47 11.89
CA SER A 348 4.62 18.65 12.62
C SER A 348 3.64 18.34 13.75
N ALA A 349 2.94 17.19 13.71
CA ALA A 349 2.07 16.69 14.77
C ALA A 349 2.78 15.79 15.79
N HIS A 350 3.94 15.22 15.45
CA HIS A 350 4.65 14.23 16.26
C HIS A 350 5.06 14.76 17.64
N GLU A 351 4.61 14.08 18.70
CA GLU A 351 4.90 14.34 20.12
C GLU A 351 4.60 15.77 20.62
N LYS A 352 3.87 16.57 19.84
CA LYS A 352 3.50 17.94 20.22
C LYS A 352 2.07 17.99 20.76
N PRO A 353 1.80 18.83 21.78
CA PRO A 353 0.45 18.98 22.31
C PRO A 353 -0.55 19.38 21.22
N ILE A 354 -1.64 18.64 21.06
CA ILE A 354 -2.65 18.86 20.00
C ILE A 354 -3.13 20.32 19.98
N ARG A 355 -3.34 20.89 21.18
CA ARG A 355 -3.77 22.28 21.35
C ARG A 355 -2.81 23.30 20.73
N GLU A 356 -1.51 23.02 20.74
CA GLU A 356 -0.48 23.95 20.26
C GLU A 356 -0.31 23.86 18.74
N VAL A 357 -0.51 22.68 18.15
CA VAL A 357 -0.22 22.44 16.73
C VAL A 357 -1.45 22.48 15.82
N LEU A 358 -2.67 22.37 16.35
CA LEU A 358 -3.88 22.23 15.53
C LEU A 358 -4.05 23.36 14.51
N ASP A 359 -3.80 24.61 14.91
CA ASP A 359 -3.93 25.77 14.01
C ASP A 359 -2.90 25.74 12.88
N SER A 360 -1.70 25.22 13.16
CA SER A 360 -0.67 25.01 12.14
C SER A 360 -1.05 23.87 11.20
N LEU A 361 -1.55 22.76 11.73
CA LEU A 361 -2.00 21.61 10.94
C LEU A 361 -3.14 21.99 9.99
N LEU A 362 -4.12 22.77 10.45
CA LEU A 362 -5.21 23.26 9.58
C LEU A 362 -4.68 24.08 8.40
N LYS A 363 -3.77 25.02 8.66
CA LYS A 363 -3.15 25.85 7.62
C LYS A 363 -2.36 25.00 6.63
N GLN A 364 -1.58 24.03 7.14
CA GLN A 364 -0.81 23.12 6.27
C GLN A 364 -1.72 22.23 5.43
N ALA A 365 -2.85 21.75 5.97
CA ALA A 365 -3.82 20.97 5.20
C ALA A 365 -4.42 21.80 4.05
N GLU A 366 -4.84 23.03 4.33
CA GLU A 366 -5.35 23.95 3.31
C GLU A 366 -4.28 24.27 2.26
N GLN A 367 -3.02 24.45 2.69
CA GLN A 367 -1.88 24.66 1.79
C GLN A 367 -1.66 23.45 0.87
N LEU A 368 -1.64 22.24 1.41
CA LEU A 368 -1.54 20.99 0.64
C LEU A 368 -2.64 20.90 -0.43
N ALA A 369 -3.88 21.23 -0.08
CA ALA A 369 -4.99 21.22 -1.05
C ALA A 369 -4.86 22.32 -2.11
N ASN A 370 -4.34 23.49 -1.74
CA ASN A 370 -4.18 24.61 -2.67
C ASN A 370 -3.03 24.41 -3.65
N GLU A 371 -1.92 23.82 -3.20
CA GLU A 371 -0.72 23.57 -3.99
C GLU A 371 -0.84 22.29 -4.82
N PHE A 372 -1.32 21.20 -4.22
CA PHE A 372 -1.32 19.87 -4.84
C PHE A 372 -2.69 19.30 -5.15
N GLY A 373 -3.77 19.93 -4.67
CA GLY A 373 -5.15 19.47 -4.88
C GLY A 373 -5.83 20.00 -6.15
N LYS A 374 -5.19 20.89 -6.90
CA LYS A 374 -5.76 21.46 -8.14
C LYS A 374 -5.28 20.65 -9.35
N HIS A 375 -6.18 20.37 -10.29
CA HIS A 375 -5.79 19.87 -11.60
C HIS A 375 -5.07 20.99 -12.37
N GLY A 376 -3.80 20.77 -12.72
CA GLY A 376 -3.01 21.69 -13.53
C GLY A 376 -2.03 22.55 -12.73
N VAL A 377 -0.86 21.99 -12.40
CA VAL A 377 0.35 22.80 -12.35
C VAL A 377 0.99 22.67 -13.72
N GLN A 378 1.08 23.82 -14.38
CA GLN A 378 1.74 24.08 -15.65
C GLN A 378 2.99 23.21 -15.82
N THR A 379 3.04 22.41 -16.89
CA THR A 379 4.31 22.19 -17.57
C THR A 379 4.95 23.58 -17.74
N PRO A 380 6.22 23.79 -17.37
CA PRO A 380 6.89 25.03 -17.70
C PRO A 380 6.67 25.23 -19.20
N SER A 381 6.02 26.34 -19.54
CA SER A 381 5.85 26.73 -20.94
C SER A 381 7.22 26.65 -21.59
N GLU A 382 7.32 25.86 -22.64
CA GLU A 382 8.40 25.94 -23.62
C GLU A 382 8.66 27.43 -23.86
N GLU A 383 9.83 27.91 -23.46
CA GLU A 383 10.31 29.21 -23.92
C GLU A 383 10.30 29.14 -25.45
N GLU A 384 9.37 29.85 -26.06
CA GLU A 384 9.33 30.06 -27.51
C GLU A 384 10.73 30.53 -27.94
N PRO A 385 11.37 29.84 -28.92
CA PRO A 385 12.61 30.35 -29.47
C PRO A 385 12.29 31.69 -30.15
N ALA A 386 13.01 32.73 -29.75
CA ALA A 386 12.95 34.03 -30.38
C ALA A 386 13.30 33.90 -31.87
N GLU A 387 12.27 33.80 -32.71
CA GLU A 387 12.41 33.98 -34.15
C GLU A 387 12.75 35.44 -34.41
N THR A 388 14.02 35.62 -34.76
CA THR A 388 14.56 36.79 -35.42
C THR A 388 14.00 36.86 -36.84
N MET A 389 13.40 37.99 -37.21
CA MET A 389 13.29 38.47 -38.60
C MET A 389 12.86 39.95 -38.60
N PRO A 390 13.23 40.75 -39.62
CA PRO A 390 14.53 40.96 -40.28
C PRO A 390 15.24 42.24 -39.82
#